data_AF-A0AAV3NVM9-F1
#
_entry.id   AF-A0AAV3NVM9-F1
#
_cell.length_a   1.000
_cell.length_b   1.000
_cell.length_c   1.000
_cell.angle_alpha   90.00
_cell.angle_beta   90.00
_cell.angle_gamma   90.00
#
_symmetry.space_group_name_H-M   'P 1'
#
loop_
_entity.id
_entity.type
_entity.pdbx_description
1 polymer ?
#
loop_
_entity_poly.entity_id
_entity_poly.type
_entity_poly.pdbx_seq_one_letter_code
_entity_poly.pdbx_strand_id
1 'polypeptide(L)'
;MLVDTGFSADILYLQAYDKLGLSRKHLKPVATPLTGFTGHSIHPMGITELDVTMGQGSRVITVRASFTVVNIADPSYNGLIGRPLLTALRAIVSPVYLKMKFLTLEGVGEMMGDQKRGCECYQSSQSNGTTTVKTLRVKRGEPHEDLETIAFNEARPDRVFNIGTRLSEGHQRALKP
;
A
#
# COMPACT_ATOMS: atom_id res chain seq x y z
N MET A 1 -4.53 8.84 10.91
CA MET A 1 -3.59 8.61 9.79
C MET A 1 -4.18 7.53 8.90
N LEU A 2 -3.97 7.60 7.59
CA LEU A 2 -4.34 6.52 6.67
C LEU A 2 -3.12 5.62 6.45
N VAL A 3 -3.32 4.30 6.43
CA VAL A 3 -2.25 3.32 6.18
C VAL A 3 -2.34 2.87 4.72
N ASP A 4 -1.25 3.01 3.97
CA ASP A 4 -1.20 2.63 2.56
C ASP A 4 0.12 1.93 2.23
N THR A 5 0.02 0.62 1.99
CA THR A 5 1.16 -0.22 1.58
C THR A 5 1.72 0.11 0.19
N GLY A 6 0.96 0.84 -0.63
CA GLY A 6 1.37 1.29 -1.96
C GLY A 6 2.21 2.56 -1.95
N PHE A 7 2.26 3.28 -0.82
CA PHE A 7 2.93 4.56 -0.75
C PHE A 7 4.42 4.42 -0.37
N SER A 8 5.31 5.11 -1.07
CA SER A 8 6.77 4.94 -0.96
C SER A 8 7.44 5.78 0.11
N ALA A 9 6.75 6.80 0.65
CA ALA A 9 7.22 7.66 1.72
C ALA A 9 6.21 7.64 2.88
N ASP A 10 6.48 8.32 3.99
CA ASP A 10 5.44 8.67 4.96
C ASP A 10 5.09 10.14 4.74
N ILE A 11 3.80 10.48 4.64
CA ILE A 11 3.35 11.87 4.46
C ILE A 11 2.71 12.37 5.76
N LEU A 12 3.04 13.60 6.12
CA LEU A 12 2.30 14.36 7.11
C LEU A 12 1.78 15.63 6.46
N TYR A 13 0.50 15.95 6.66
CA TYR A 13 -0.01 17.21 6.12
C TYR A 13 0.34 18.38 7.02
N LEU A 14 0.55 19.54 6.40
CA LEU A 14 0.96 20.75 7.10
C LEU A 14 0.02 21.10 8.26
N GLN A 15 -1.29 20.96 8.07
CA GLN A 15 -2.27 21.22 9.13
C GLN A 15 -2.06 20.31 10.36
N ALA A 16 -1.67 19.05 10.15
CA ALA A 16 -1.36 18.14 11.25
C ALA A 16 0.00 18.46 11.88
N TYR A 17 0.99 18.81 11.06
CA TYR A 17 2.30 19.26 11.53
C TYR A 17 2.19 20.51 12.43
N ASP A 18 1.38 21.49 12.03
CA ASP A 18 1.13 22.69 12.83
C ASP A 18 0.39 22.36 14.14
N LYS A 19 -0.55 21.41 14.13
CA LYS A 19 -1.26 20.93 15.34
C LYS A 19 -0.32 20.24 16.34
N LEU A 20 0.82 19.72 15.90
CA LEU A 20 1.87 19.19 16.78
C LEU A 20 2.71 20.30 17.43
N GLY A 21 2.48 21.58 17.09
CA GLY A 21 3.22 22.71 17.64
C GLY A 21 4.66 22.83 17.13
N LEU A 22 4.98 22.15 16.03
CA LEU A 22 6.35 22.08 15.50
C LEU A 22 6.66 23.31 14.64
N SER A 23 7.85 23.88 14.82
CA SER A 23 8.29 25.01 14.01
C SER A 23 8.65 24.55 12.60
N ARG A 24 8.01 25.15 11.59
CA ARG A 24 8.31 24.92 10.17
C ARG A 24 9.76 25.21 9.79
N LYS A 25 10.50 25.98 10.61
CA LYS A 25 11.94 26.24 10.45
C LYS A 25 12.80 24.98 10.58
N HIS A 26 12.29 23.94 11.23
CA HIS A 26 12.99 22.66 11.42
C HIS A 26 12.75 21.68 10.26
N LEU A 27 11.97 22.06 9.24
CA LEU A 27 11.80 21.23 8.05
C LEU A 27 13.10 21.20 7.25
N LYS A 28 13.60 20.00 7.02
CA LYS A 28 14.76 19.77 6.13
C LYS A 28 14.31 20.02 4.68
N PRO A 29 14.97 20.90 3.92
CA PRO A 29 14.62 21.14 2.52
C PRO A 29 14.64 19.86 1.69
N VAL A 30 13.70 19.73 0.75
CA VAL A 30 13.68 18.63 -0.22
C VAL A 30 13.47 19.23 -1.61
N ALA A 31 14.31 18.85 -2.57
CA ALA A 31 14.22 19.35 -3.94
C ALA A 31 13.37 18.45 -4.85
N THR A 32 13.13 17.20 -4.43
CA THR A 32 12.42 16.20 -5.21
C THR A 32 10.92 16.29 -4.97
N PRO A 33 10.10 16.54 -6.01
CA PRO A 33 8.66 16.47 -5.88
C PRO A 33 8.20 15.04 -5.61
N LEU A 34 7.04 14.90 -4.96
CA LEU A 34 6.34 13.64 -4.85
C LEU A 34 5.49 13.44 -6.10
N THR A 35 5.89 12.50 -6.96
CA THR A 35 5.18 12.19 -8.20
C THR A 35 4.43 10.86 -8.05
N GLY A 36 3.12 10.90 -8.27
CA GLY A 36 2.26 9.72 -8.27
C GLY A 36 2.15 9.05 -9.65
N PHE A 37 1.45 7.92 -9.70
CA PHE A 37 1.20 7.16 -10.93
C PHE A 37 0.43 7.95 -12.01
N THR A 38 -0.32 8.97 -11.61
CA THR A 38 -1.09 9.84 -12.51
C THR A 38 -0.25 10.96 -13.12
N GLY A 39 1.05 11.05 -12.81
CA GLY A 39 1.93 12.13 -13.27
C GLY A 39 1.78 13.44 -12.50
N HIS A 40 0.76 13.56 -11.65
CA HIS A 40 0.63 14.68 -10.73
C HIS A 40 1.80 14.70 -9.76
N SER A 41 2.43 15.87 -9.66
CA SER A 41 3.60 16.11 -8.82
C SER A 41 3.27 17.16 -7.78
N ILE A 42 3.59 16.86 -6.52
CA ILE A 42 3.38 17.76 -5.38
C ILE A 42 4.74 18.13 -4.81
N HIS A 43 5.00 19.42 -4.64
CA HIS A 43 6.22 19.90 -4.01
C HIS A 43 6.07 19.86 -2.48
N PRO A 44 6.87 19.06 -1.76
CA PRO A 44 6.84 19.05 -0.32
C PRO A 44 7.36 20.36 0.27
N MET A 45 6.90 20.69 1.48
CA MET A 45 7.49 21.76 2.28
C MET A 45 8.85 21.37 2.87
N GLY A 46 9.09 20.07 3.04
CA GLY A 46 10.33 19.51 3.55
C GLY A 46 10.11 18.17 4.24
N ILE A 47 11.15 17.68 4.90
CA ILE A 47 11.14 16.44 5.68
C ILE A 47 11.29 16.77 7.16
N THR A 48 10.58 16.04 8.01
CA THR A 48 10.72 16.09 9.47
C THR A 48 10.88 14.68 10.02
N GLU A 49 11.62 14.54 11.13
CA GLU A 49 11.73 13.28 11.85
C GLU A 49 10.92 13.35 13.13
N LEU A 50 10.05 12.36 13.35
CA LEU A 50 9.17 12.28 14.51
C LEU A 50 9.27 10.90 15.15
N ASP A 51 9.15 10.87 16.47
CA ASP A 51 8.98 9.62 17.19
C ASP A 51 7.50 9.22 17.13
N VAL A 52 7.23 8.08 16.51
CA VAL A 52 5.88 7.54 16.35
C VAL A 52 5.69 6.41 17.34
N THR A 53 4.79 6.64 18.30
CA THR A 53 4.39 5.64 19.28
C THR A 53 3.09 4.98 18.85
N MET A 54 3.08 3.65 18.79
CA MET A 54 1.92 2.83 18.43
C MET A 54 1.65 1.73 19.44
N GLY A 55 0.38 1.41 19.63
CA GLY A 55 -0.08 0.35 20.52
C GLY A 55 -0.79 0.84 21.77
N GLN A 56 -1.13 -0.11 22.63
CA GLN A 56 -1.89 0.13 23.86
C GLN A 56 -1.42 -0.82 24.96
N GLY A 57 -1.51 -0.38 26.22
CA GLY A 57 -1.11 -1.17 27.37
C GLY A 57 0.39 -1.47 27.37
N SER A 58 0.76 -2.73 27.61
CA SER A 58 2.17 -3.17 27.57
C SER A 58 2.72 -3.37 26.15
N ARG A 59 1.85 -3.43 25.13
CA ARG A 59 2.24 -3.72 23.74
C ARG A 59 2.39 -2.44 22.92
N VAL A 60 3.34 -1.61 23.35
CA VAL A 60 3.66 -0.33 22.73
C VAL A 60 5.03 -0.41 22.07
N ILE A 61 5.17 0.25 20.92
CA ILE A 61 6.46 0.46 20.25
C ILE A 61 6.60 1.93 19.87
N THR A 62 7.80 2.47 20.01
CA THR A 62 8.16 3.81 19.52
C THR A 62 9.25 3.68 18.47
N VAL A 63 9.02 4.26 17.30
CA VAL A 63 9.95 4.23 16.16
C VAL A 63 10.20 5.65 15.65
N ARG A 64 11.46 5.96 15.39
CA ARG A 64 11.88 7.19 14.70
C ARG A 64 11.47 7.10 13.23
N ALA A 65 10.61 7.99 12.75
CA ALA A 65 10.09 7.98 11.39
C ALA A 65 10.32 9.32 10.68
N SER A 66 10.63 9.27 9.39
CA SER A 66 10.77 10.47 8.55
C SER A 66 9.49 10.72 7.77
N PHE A 67 8.87 11.88 7.99
CA PHE A 67 7.69 12.32 7.27
C PHE A 67 8.02 13.42 6.28
N THR A 68 7.55 13.25 5.05
CA THR A 68 7.50 14.31 4.05
C THR A 68 6.29 15.19 4.33
N VAL A 69 6.52 16.46 4.63
CA VAL A 69 5.46 17.42 4.96
C VAL A 69 4.92 18.04 3.69
N VAL A 70 3.60 17.93 3.48
CA VAL A 70 2.93 18.41 2.27
C VAL A 70 1.83 19.39 2.65
N ASN A 71 1.71 20.48 1.88
CA ASN A 71 0.62 21.44 2.01
C ASN A 71 -0.47 21.15 0.98
N ILE A 72 -1.61 20.62 1.42
CA ILE A 72 -2.81 20.46 0.62
C ILE A 72 -3.98 21.17 1.29
N ALA A 73 -4.93 21.67 0.49
CA ALA A 73 -6.18 22.22 1.01
C ALA A 73 -7.07 21.09 1.55
N ASP A 74 -7.64 21.30 2.74
CA ASP A 74 -8.66 20.47 3.39
C ASP A 74 -8.41 18.94 3.34
N PRO A 75 -7.33 18.45 3.95
CA PRO A 75 -7.03 17.03 3.97
C PRO A 75 -8.07 16.23 4.80
N SER A 76 -8.55 15.11 4.27
CA SER A 76 -9.51 14.23 4.98
C SER A 76 -8.89 13.43 6.15
N TYR A 77 -7.56 13.39 6.24
CA TYR A 77 -6.79 12.66 7.25
C TYR A 77 -5.55 13.49 7.63
N ASN A 78 -4.87 13.16 8.74
CA ASN A 78 -3.70 13.93 9.18
C ASN A 78 -2.42 13.65 8.35
N GLY A 79 -2.35 12.50 7.68
CA GLY A 79 -1.18 12.03 6.96
C GLY A 79 -1.31 10.56 6.53
N LEU A 80 -0.33 10.10 5.74
CA LEU A 80 -0.22 8.75 5.20
C LEU A 80 0.96 8.01 5.84
N ILE A 81 0.71 6.79 6.28
CA ILE A 81 1.72 5.83 6.71
C ILE A 81 1.99 4.92 5.51
N GLY A 82 3.17 5.08 4.93
CA GLY A 82 3.62 4.30 3.79
C GLY A 82 4.54 3.15 4.19
N ARG A 83 5.23 2.61 3.20
CA ARG A 83 6.15 1.48 3.39
C ARG A 83 7.28 1.74 4.39
N PRO A 84 7.95 2.91 4.46
CA PRO A 84 9.09 3.07 5.36
C PRO A 84 8.72 2.84 6.83
N LEU A 85 7.70 3.52 7.34
CA LEU A 85 7.23 3.30 8.71
C LEU A 85 6.64 1.90 8.92
N LEU A 86 5.87 1.36 7.96
CA LEU A 86 5.34 -0.01 8.06
C LEU A 86 6.47 -1.06 8.17
N THR A 87 7.53 -0.91 7.38
CA THR A 87 8.71 -1.77 7.44
C THR A 87 9.43 -1.62 8.77
N ALA A 88 9.61 -0.39 9.27
CA ALA A 88 10.26 -0.14 10.55
C ALA A 88 9.49 -0.76 11.73
N LEU A 89 8.16 -0.78 11.66
CA LEU A 89 7.28 -1.44 12.64
C LEU A 89 7.19 -2.97 12.47
N ARG A 90 7.76 -3.53 11.40
CA ARG A 90 7.55 -4.93 10.97
C ARG A 90 6.05 -5.24 10.89
N ALA A 91 5.28 -4.29 10.36
CA ALA A 91 3.84 -4.31 10.41
C ALA A 91 3.23 -5.24 9.35
N ILE A 92 2.15 -5.91 9.71
CA ILE A 92 1.28 -6.67 8.81
C ILE A 92 -0.08 -5.99 8.80
N VAL A 93 -0.51 -5.54 7.62
CA VAL A 93 -1.80 -4.88 7.42
C VAL A 93 -2.78 -5.90 6.84
N SER A 94 -3.95 -6.02 7.45
CA SER A 94 -5.08 -6.79 6.93
C SER A 94 -6.18 -5.82 6.49
N PRO A 95 -6.32 -5.57 5.18
CA PRO A 95 -7.39 -4.72 4.66
C PRO A 95 -8.79 -5.26 4.98
N VAL A 96 -8.94 -6.58 4.99
CA VAL A 96 -10.22 -7.27 5.26
C VAL A 96 -10.74 -6.94 6.66
N TYR A 97 -9.87 -6.90 7.66
CA TYR A 97 -10.26 -6.61 9.04
C TYR A 97 -9.97 -5.16 9.46
N LEU A 98 -9.52 -4.32 8.52
CA LEU A 98 -8.99 -2.98 8.78
C LEU A 98 -8.06 -2.96 9.99
N LYS A 99 -7.20 -3.98 10.11
CA LYS A 99 -6.36 -4.20 11.29
C LYS A 99 -4.89 -4.22 10.88
N MET A 100 -4.05 -3.63 11.71
CA MET A 100 -2.61 -3.70 11.60
C MET A 100 -2.03 -4.39 12.83
N LYS A 101 -1.12 -5.33 12.62
CA LYS A 101 -0.31 -5.94 13.68
C LYS A 101 1.14 -5.52 13.53
N PHE A 102 1.86 -5.38 14.64
CA PHE A 102 3.27 -5.02 14.65
C PHE A 102 3.96 -5.73 15.82
N LEU A 103 5.28 -5.87 15.73
CA LEU A 103 6.05 -6.54 16.77
C LEU A 103 6.44 -5.55 17.86
N THR A 104 6.28 -5.94 19.12
CA THR A 104 6.73 -5.21 20.31
C THR A 104 7.58 -6.13 21.19
N LEU A 105 8.25 -5.59 22.20
CA LEU A 105 9.02 -6.39 23.17
C LEU A 105 8.12 -7.37 23.94
N GLU A 106 6.89 -6.94 24.25
CA GLU A 106 5.90 -7.71 25.01
C GLU A 106 4.98 -8.57 24.09
N GLY A 107 5.41 -8.82 22.85
CA GLY A 107 4.69 -9.63 21.86
C GLY A 107 4.01 -8.81 20.76
N VAL A 108 2.91 -9.32 20.20
CA VAL A 108 2.27 -8.70 19.02
C VAL A 108 1.28 -7.62 19.44
N GLY A 109 1.59 -6.37 19.08
CA GLY A 109 0.68 -5.24 19.19
C GLY A 109 -0.34 -5.24 18.05
N GLU A 110 -1.54 -4.72 18.32
CA GLU A 110 -2.60 -4.60 17.32
C GLU A 110 -3.14 -3.16 17.33
N MET A 111 -3.47 -2.65 16.14
CA MET A 111 -4.19 -1.40 15.95
C MET A 111 -5.35 -1.64 14.99
N MET A 112 -6.53 -1.12 15.33
CA MET A 112 -7.73 -1.21 14.51
C MET A 112 -7.97 0.13 13.80
N GLY A 113 -8.30 0.07 12.52
CA GLY A 113 -8.78 1.20 11.76
C GLY A 113 -10.22 1.55 12.13
N ASP A 114 -10.61 2.78 11.84
CA ASP A 114 -11.99 3.24 12.03
C ASP A 114 -12.85 2.78 10.85
N GLN A 115 -13.61 1.70 11.05
CA GLN A 115 -14.46 1.12 10.00
C GLN A 115 -15.57 2.07 9.55
N LYS A 116 -16.12 2.89 10.45
CA LYS A 116 -17.18 3.85 10.11
C LYS A 116 -16.63 4.91 9.16
N ARG A 117 -15.50 5.52 9.52
CA ARG A 117 -14.83 6.51 8.64
C ARG A 117 -14.34 5.88 7.34
N GLY A 118 -13.85 4.64 7.37
CA GLY A 118 -13.48 3.90 6.17
C GLY A 118 -14.65 3.72 5.19
N CYS A 119 -15.82 3.32 5.70
CA CYS A 119 -17.04 3.20 4.91
C CYS A 119 -17.54 4.54 4.35
N GLU A 120 -17.58 5.60 5.18
CA GLU A 120 -17.99 6.95 4.77
C GLU A 120 -17.09 7.50 3.66
N CYS A 121 -15.76 7.35 3.78
CA CYS A 121 -14.82 7.74 2.73
C CYS A 121 -15.08 6.98 1.42
N TYR A 122 -15.26 5.66 1.48
CA TYR A 122 -15.55 4.85 0.30
C TYR A 122 -16.84 5.28 -0.41
N GLN A 123 -17.90 5.58 0.36
CA GLN A 123 -19.16 6.08 -0.19
C GLN A 123 -19.00 7.46 -0.84
N SER A 124 -18.31 8.39 -0.17
CA SER A 124 -18.07 9.75 -0.71
C SER A 124 -17.22 9.75 -1.99
N SER A 125 -16.27 8.82 -2.12
CA SER A 125 -15.45 8.67 -3.34
C SER A 125 -16.26 8.17 -4.54
N GLN A 126 -17.33 7.41 -4.30
CA GLN A 126 -18.23 6.95 -5.37
C GLN A 126 -19.24 8.02 -5.78
N SER A 127 -19.64 8.93 -4.87
CA SER A 127 -20.57 10.01 -5.18
C SER A 127 -19.90 11.20 -5.89
N ASN A 128 -18.61 11.46 -5.62
CA ASN A 128 -17.91 12.67 -6.09
C ASN A 128 -17.05 12.46 -7.34
N GLY A 129 -17.18 11.31 -8.00
CA GLY A 129 -16.48 11.03 -9.24
C GLY A 129 -17.41 10.44 -10.27
N THR A 130 -17.61 11.15 -11.37
CA THR A 130 -17.46 10.54 -12.70
C THR A 130 -16.02 10.03 -12.82
N THR A 131 -15.64 9.09 -11.97
CA THR A 131 -14.55 8.20 -12.27
C THR A 131 -15.15 7.36 -13.36
N THR A 132 -14.87 7.72 -14.61
CA THR A 132 -14.74 6.67 -15.61
C THR A 132 -13.67 5.76 -15.03
N VAL A 133 -14.10 4.80 -14.22
CA VAL A 133 -13.37 3.57 -14.01
C VAL A 133 -13.34 3.05 -15.44
N LYS A 134 -12.29 3.43 -16.19
CA LYS A 134 -11.80 2.53 -17.21
C LYS A 134 -11.46 1.32 -16.38
N THR A 135 -12.43 0.42 -16.28
CA THR A 135 -12.16 -0.97 -16.01
C THR A 135 -11.13 -1.28 -17.08
N LEU A 136 -9.85 -1.22 -16.72
CA LEU A 136 -8.89 -2.09 -17.34
C LEU A 136 -9.40 -3.46 -16.93
N ARG A 137 -10.42 -3.93 -17.65
CA ARG A 137 -10.46 -5.31 -18.05
C ARG A 137 -9.12 -5.43 -18.72
N VAL A 138 -8.14 -5.90 -17.96
CA VAL A 138 -7.05 -6.64 -18.55
C VAL A 138 -7.80 -7.70 -19.34
N LYS A 139 -8.05 -7.42 -20.62
CA LYS A 139 -8.46 -8.47 -21.54
C LYS A 139 -7.39 -9.51 -21.29
N ARG A 140 -7.79 -10.70 -20.86
CA ARG A 140 -6.90 -11.85 -20.82
C ARG A 140 -6.20 -11.79 -22.17
N GLY A 141 -4.91 -11.45 -22.18
CA GLY A 141 -4.18 -11.30 -23.41
C GLY A 141 -4.41 -12.59 -24.16
N GLU A 142 -4.84 -12.50 -25.42
CA GLU A 142 -4.87 -13.71 -26.23
C GLU A 142 -3.44 -14.26 -26.18
N PRO A 143 -3.27 -15.56 -25.92
CA PRO A 143 -1.95 -16.18 -25.92
C PRO A 143 -1.22 -15.74 -27.18
N HIS A 144 -0.03 -15.16 -27.02
CA HIS A 144 0.80 -14.75 -28.16
C HIS A 144 1.21 -15.95 -29.03
N GLU A 145 0.99 -17.18 -28.52
CA GLU A 145 1.40 -18.44 -29.12
C GLU A 145 0.34 -19.50 -28.83
N ASP A 146 0.23 -20.49 -29.73
CA ASP A 146 -0.68 -21.61 -29.56
C ASP A 146 -0.34 -22.40 -28.29
N LEU A 147 -1.39 -22.81 -27.57
CA LEU A 147 -1.29 -23.53 -26.31
C LEU A 147 -1.66 -25.01 -26.50
N GLU A 148 -0.86 -25.90 -25.94
CA GLU A 148 -1.18 -27.32 -25.82
C GLU A 148 -1.78 -27.58 -24.43
N THR A 149 -2.93 -28.25 -24.38
CA THR A 149 -3.62 -28.62 -23.14
C THR A 149 -3.17 -29.99 -22.68
N ILE A 150 -2.61 -30.08 -21.47
CA ILE A 150 -2.04 -31.32 -20.93
C ILE A 150 -2.78 -31.71 -19.66
N ALA A 151 -3.20 -32.98 -19.57
CA ALA A 151 -3.80 -33.53 -18.37
C ALA A 151 -2.75 -33.65 -17.26
N PHE A 152 -3.09 -33.12 -16.09
CA PHE A 152 -2.24 -33.19 -14.89
C PHE A 152 -2.09 -34.64 -14.39
N ASN A 153 -3.09 -35.48 -14.63
CA ASN A 153 -3.10 -36.89 -14.26
C ASN A 153 -4.06 -37.66 -15.16
N GLU A 154 -3.64 -38.79 -15.74
CA GLU A 154 -4.50 -39.67 -16.55
C GLU A 154 -5.73 -40.19 -15.78
N ALA A 155 -5.63 -40.34 -14.46
CA ALA A 155 -6.74 -40.74 -13.60
C ALA A 155 -7.79 -39.63 -13.37
N ARG A 156 -7.47 -38.37 -13.69
CA ARG A 156 -8.37 -37.21 -13.57
C ARG A 156 -8.20 -36.27 -14.76
N PRO A 157 -8.76 -36.63 -15.94
CA PRO A 157 -8.58 -35.89 -17.18
C PRO A 157 -9.24 -34.51 -17.18
N ASP A 158 -10.07 -34.21 -16.18
CA ASP A 158 -10.71 -32.90 -15.97
C ASP A 158 -9.74 -31.82 -15.46
N ARG A 159 -8.60 -32.23 -14.90
CA ARG A 159 -7.55 -31.31 -14.44
C ARG A 159 -6.50 -31.13 -15.50
N VAL A 160 -6.60 -30.05 -16.26
CA VAL A 160 -5.65 -29.70 -17.33
C VAL A 160 -4.90 -28.41 -17.04
N PHE A 161 -3.73 -28.27 -17.65
CA PHE A 161 -2.99 -27.02 -17.72
C PHE A 161 -2.46 -26.79 -19.14
N ASN A 162 -2.27 -25.52 -19.50
CA ASN A 162 -1.91 -25.12 -20.86
C ASN A 162 -0.44 -24.72 -20.93
N ILE A 163 0.30 -25.29 -21.89
CA ILE A 163 1.73 -25.01 -22.13
C ILE A 163 1.88 -24.31 -23.48
N GLY A 164 2.76 -23.30 -23.56
CA GLY A 164 3.12 -22.66 -24.82
C GLY A 164 3.90 -23.59 -25.75
N THR A 165 3.46 -23.70 -27.01
CA THR A 165 4.06 -24.61 -28.01
C THR A 165 5.51 -24.28 -28.39
N ARG A 166 6.02 -23.08 -28.09
CA ARG A 166 7.44 -22.72 -28.34
C ARG A 166 8.42 -23.11 -27.23
N LEU A 167 7.95 -23.71 -26.14
CA LEU A 167 8.86 -24.24 -25.13
C LEU A 167 9.68 -25.39 -25.74
N SER A 168 11.01 -25.34 -25.61
CA SER A 168 11.88 -26.43 -26.09
C SER A 168 11.54 -27.75 -25.40
N GLU A 169 11.68 -28.89 -26.08
CA GLU A 169 11.29 -30.22 -25.57
C GLU A 169 11.86 -30.55 -24.17
N GLY A 170 13.08 -30.11 -23.86
CA GLY A 170 13.69 -30.29 -22.54
C GLY A 170 12.94 -29.58 -21.41
N HIS A 171 12.42 -28.37 -21.67
CA HIS A 171 11.61 -27.62 -20.73
C HIS A 171 10.17 -28.15 -20.66
N GLN A 172 9.64 -28.69 -21.76
CA GLN A 172 8.33 -29.34 -21.73
C GLN A 172 8.33 -30.61 -20.89
N ARG A 173 9.41 -31.42 -20.96
CA ARG A 173 9.54 -32.63 -20.12
C ARG A 173 9.65 -32.32 -18.64
N ALA A 174 10.27 -31.20 -18.25
CA ALA A 174 10.40 -30.79 -16.86
C ALA A 174 9.07 -30.28 -16.25
N LEU A 175 8.10 -29.90 -17.09
CA LEU A 175 6.80 -29.37 -16.67
C LEU A 175 5.67 -30.41 -16.73
N LYS A 176 5.93 -31.56 -17.36
CA LYS A 176 5.01 -32.70 -17.36
C LYS A 176 5.22 -33.50 -16.05
N PRO A 177 4.19 -33.66 -15.21
CA PRO A 177 4.29 -34.38 -13.94
C PRO A 177 4.50 -35.88 -14.12
#